data_AF-A0A399YJY7-F1
#
_entry.id   AF-A0A399YJY7-F1
#
_cell.length_a   1.000
_cell.length_b   1.000
_cell.length_c   1.000
_cell.angle_alpha   90.00
_cell.angle_beta   90.00
_cell.angle_gamma   90.00
#
_symmetry.space_group_name_H-M   'P 1'
#
loop_
_entity.id
_entity.type
_entity.pdbx_description
1 polymer ?
#
loop_
_entity_poly.entity_id
_entity_poly.type
_entity_poly.pdbx_seq_one_letter_code
_entity_poly.pdbx_strand_id
1 'polypeptide(L)' 'MTPAERIQNTIAAYDWCEKTNWIDACALWVFRTPAPTYTFNDYFSFVTPGFDAKPIYYEVQKYARGE' A
#
# COMPACT_ATOMS: atom_id res chain seq x y z
N MET A 1 -14.86 -1.36 -0.65
CA MET A 1 -13.57 -0.67 -0.86
C MET A 1 -13.11 -0.97 -2.27
N THR A 2 -12.92 0.07 -3.07
CA THR A 2 -12.37 -0.02 -4.43
C THR A 2 -10.83 0.01 -4.40
N PRO A 3 -10.16 -0.40 -5.49
CA PRO A 3 -8.71 -0.25 -5.60
C PRO A 3 -8.23 1.20 -5.42
N ALA A 4 -8.97 2.18 -5.93
CA ALA A 4 -8.62 3.60 -5.81
C ALA A 4 -8.74 4.11 -4.37
N GLU A 5 -9.84 3.79 -3.68
CA GLU A 5 -10.03 4.12 -2.26
C GLU A 5 -8.92 3.52 -1.39
N ARG A 6 -8.49 2.29 -1.72
CA ARG A 6 -7.38 1.65 -1.01
C ARG A 6 -6.07 2.43 -1.15
N ILE A 7 -5.76 2.92 -2.35
CA ILE A 7 -4.56 3.73 -2.58
C ILE A 7 -4.60 4.99 -1.73
N GLN A 8 -5.71 5.72 -1.77
CA GLN A 8 -5.90 6.95 -0.99
C GLN A 8 -5.74 6.70 0.51
N ASN A 9 -6.36 5.65 1.04
CA ASN A 9 -6.24 5.28 2.46
C ASN A 9 -4.81 4.89 2.84
N THR A 10 -4.07 4.25 1.93
CA THR A 10 -2.67 3.84 2.16
C THR A 10 -1.75 5.05 2.24
N ILE A 11 -1.90 6.00 1.31
CA ILE A 11 -1.14 7.26 1.31
C ILE A 11 -1.49 8.09 2.55
N ALA A 12 -2.78 8.21 2.88
CA ALA A 12 -3.23 8.93 4.07
C ALA A 12 -2.67 8.30 5.38
N ALA A 13 -2.52 6.98 5.43
CA ALA A 13 -1.89 6.32 6.57
C ALA A 13 -0.40 6.68 6.69
N TYR A 14 0.34 6.72 5.58
CA TYR A 14 1.73 7.16 5.58
C TYR A 14 1.87 8.63 6.00
N ASP A 15 1.03 9.52 5.45
CA ASP A 15 1.01 10.94 5.79
C ASP A 15 0.69 11.17 7.27
N TRP A 16 -0.26 10.41 7.83
CA TRP A 16 -0.56 10.45 9.25
C TRP A 16 0.60 9.95 10.10
N CYS A 17 1.22 8.83 9.71
CA CYS A 17 2.43 8.30 10.37
C CYS A 17 3.55 9.34 10.39
N GLU A 18 3.83 9.99 9.25
CA GLU A 18 4.88 11.00 9.09
C GLU A 18 4.64 12.24 9.96
N LYS A 19 3.38 12.66 10.12
CA LYS A 19 2.98 13.79 10.97
C LYS A 19 2.98 13.46 12.46
N THR A 20 3.09 12.20 12.85
CA THR A 20 2.95 11.75 14.23
C THR A 20 4.31 11.54 14.88
N ASN A 21 4.64 12.38 15.85
CA ASN A 21 5.98 12.48 16.45
C ASN A 21 6.46 11.28 17.30
N TRP A 22 5.58 10.32 17.61
CA TRP A 22 5.90 9.12 18.39
C TRP A 22 5.94 7.84 17.55
N ILE A 23 5.79 7.96 16.22
CA ILE A 23 5.88 6.83 15.30
C ILE A 23 7.27 6.82 14.67
N ASP A 24 8.07 5.80 15.01
CA ASP A 24 9.42 5.63 14.45
C ASP A 24 9.39 5.04 13.02
N ALA A 25 8.40 4.20 12.72
CA ALA A 25 8.26 3.55 11.41
C ALA A 25 6.81 3.16 11.10
N CYS A 26 6.43 3.29 9.83
CA CYS A 26 5.11 2.93 9.32
C CYS A 26 5.25 1.79 8.30
N ALA A 27 4.89 0.57 8.71
CA ALA A 27 4.96 -0.63 7.86
C ALA A 27 3.55 -1.17 7.60
N LEU A 28 3.11 -1.14 6.34
CA LEU A 28 1.75 -1.56 5.97
C LEU A 28 1.71 -3.01 5.48
N TRP A 29 0.75 -3.76 6.02
CA TRP A 29 0.44 -5.12 5.57
C TRP A 29 -0.46 -5.07 4.32
N VAL A 30 -0.27 -5.88 3.27
CA VAL A 30 0.81 -6.85 3.02
C VAL A 30 1.52 -6.50 1.73
N PHE A 31 2.82 -6.76 1.63
CA PHE A 31 3.53 -6.58 0.37
C PHE A 31 3.06 -7.56 -0.72
N ARG A 32 2.99 -8.87 -0.41
CA ARG A 32 2.64 -9.97 -1.33
C ARG A 32 1.96 -11.12 -0.60
N THR A 33 1.07 -11.84 -1.29
CA THR A 33 0.54 -13.15 -0.89
C THR A 33 1.16 -14.29 -1.74
N PRO A 34 1.28 -15.52 -1.22
CA PRO A 34 1.87 -16.63 -1.99
C PRO A 34 1.06 -17.03 -3.22
N ALA A 35 -0.26 -16.82 -3.18
CA ALA A 35 -1.21 -17.02 -4.27
C ALA A 35 -2.37 -16.00 -4.13
N PRO A 36 -3.15 -15.74 -5.18
CA PRO A 36 -4.35 -14.91 -5.06
C PRO A 36 -5.31 -15.54 -4.04
N THR A 37 -5.82 -14.75 -3.12
CA THR A 37 -6.79 -15.25 -2.12
C THR A 37 -8.21 -15.24 -2.67
N TYR A 38 -8.45 -14.59 -3.82
CA TYR A 38 -9.74 -14.35 -4.45
C TYR A 38 -10.74 -13.68 -3.50
N THR A 39 -10.22 -12.81 -2.63
CA THR A 39 -11.01 -12.01 -1.68
C THR A 39 -10.59 -10.56 -1.74
N PHE A 40 -11.29 -9.69 -1.02
CA PHE A 40 -10.97 -8.27 -0.95
C PHE A 40 -9.52 -7.99 -0.49
N ASN A 41 -8.88 -8.93 0.21
CA ASN A 41 -7.47 -8.84 0.64
C ASN A 41 -6.50 -8.73 -0.54
N ASP A 42 -6.87 -9.26 -1.72
CA ASP A 42 -6.03 -9.14 -2.91
C ASP A 42 -5.85 -7.69 -3.36
N TYR A 43 -6.72 -6.76 -2.96
CA TYR A 43 -6.52 -5.33 -3.23
C TYR A 43 -5.46 -4.67 -2.34
N PHE A 44 -5.06 -5.31 -1.24
CA PHE A 44 -4.12 -4.76 -0.26
C PHE A 44 -2.66 -5.01 -0.65
N SER A 45 -2.39 -6.02 -1.48
CA SER A 45 -1.03 -6.34 -1.90
C SER A 45 -0.44 -5.26 -2.81
N PHE A 46 0.84 -4.99 -2.64
CA PHE A 46 1.58 -4.06 -3.48
C PHE A 46 1.97 -4.69 -4.82
N VAL A 47 2.22 -5.98 -4.81
CA VAL A 47 2.60 -6.75 -6.00
C VAL A 47 1.71 -7.98 -6.17
N THR A 48 1.69 -8.55 -7.38
CA THR A 48 1.10 -9.87 -7.66
C THR A 48 1.97 -10.97 -7.02
N PRO A 49 1.50 -12.22 -6.95
CA PRO A 49 2.37 -13.34 -6.60
C PRO A 49 3.61 -13.45 -7.51
N GLY A 50 3.52 -13.01 -8.77
CA GLY A 50 4.64 -12.96 -9.72
C GLY A 50 5.60 -11.78 -9.53
N PHE A 51 5.39 -10.93 -8.52
CA PHE A 51 6.12 -9.67 -8.30
C PHE A 51 5.83 -8.56 -9.32
N ASP A 52 4.75 -8.67 -10.09
CA ASP A 52 4.31 -7.56 -10.93
C ASP A 52 3.74 -6.44 -10.05
N ALA A 53 4.23 -5.22 -10.24
CA ALA A 53 3.77 -4.06 -9.49
C ALA A 53 2.32 -3.71 -9.82
N LYS A 54 1.50 -3.53 -8.78
CA LYS A 54 0.11 -3.08 -8.90
C LYS A 54 0.04 -1.56 -8.81
N PRO A 55 -1.07 -0.92 -9.22
CA PRO A 55 -1.21 0.54 -9.15
C PRO A 55 -0.83 1.16 -7.79
N ILE A 56 -1.22 0.52 -6.67
CA ILE A 56 -0.85 0.98 -5.32
C ILE A 56 0.66 1.07 -5.08
N TYR A 57 1.46 0.18 -5.68
CA TYR A 57 2.91 0.24 -5.55
C TYR A 57 3.48 1.49 -6.20
N TYR A 58 3.01 1.81 -7.41
CA TYR A 58 3.47 3.02 -8.12
C TYR A 58 3.04 4.29 -7.40
N GLU A 59 1.81 4.36 -6.91
CA GLU A 59 1.33 5.55 -6.20
C GLU A 59 2.04 5.74 -4.85
N VAL A 60 2.31 4.67 -4.11
CA VAL A 60 3.13 4.76 -2.88
C VAL A 60 4.59 5.11 -3.19
N GLN A 61 5.14 4.60 -4.30
CA GLN A 61 6.50 4.98 -4.73
C GLN A 61 6.60 6.47 -5.07
N LYS A 62 5.60 7.03 -5.77
CA LYS A 62 5.53 8.48 -6.05
C LYS A 62 5.47 9.29 -4.77
N TYR A 63 4.54 8.94 -3.87
CA TYR A 63 4.41 9.58 -2.56
C TYR A 63 5.75 9.54 -1.79
N ALA A 64 6.42 8.38 -1.73
CA ALA A 64 7.69 8.24 -1.02
C ALA A 64 8.87 9.03 -1.65
N ARG A 65 8.74 9.42 -2.92
CA ARG A 65 9.71 10.28 -3.63
C ARG A 65 9.34 11.77 -3.57
N GLY A 66 8.16 12.11 -3.05
CA GLY A 66 7.63 13.48 -3.06
C GLY A 66 7.16 13.96 -4.44
N GLU A 67 6.78 13.02 -5.32
CA GLU A 67 6.20 13.30 -6.66
C GLU A 67 4.69 13.56 -6.61
#